data_AF-A0A9P0A2S2-F1
#
_entry.id   AF-A0A9P0A2S2-F1
#
_cell.length_a   1.000
_cell.length_b   1.000
_cell.length_c   1.000
_cell.angle_alpha   90.00
_cell.angle_beta   90.00
_cell.angle_gamma   90.00
#
_symmetry.space_group_name_H-M   'P 1'
#
loop_
_entity.id
_entity.type
_entity.pdbx_description
1 polymer ?
#
loop_
_entity_poly.entity_id
_entity_poly.type
_entity_poly.pdbx_seq_one_letter_code
_entity_poly.pdbx_strand_id
1 'polypeptide(L)'
;MAELLLDPNIRCWVFLPIVVITFLVGIVRHYVSLLITTQKKAEITQIQDSQVMLRARALREHGKYLPKQSFLMRRHFFNNEETGYFKTQTRAAPAQNPMTDPSMLVDMLKGNVTNVLPMIIIGGWINWMFSGFVTTKVPFPLTLRFKPMLQRGVELVSLDAAWVSSASWYFLNVFGLRSIYALVLGENNAADQSKITQDQMSGAAMAMPLDPKAAFKAEWEALEICEHSWTLSNIEAELLESADFKFETAEEQNHM
;
A
#
# COMPACT_ATOMS: atom_id res chain seq x y z
N MET A 1 -30.22 -6.94 29.33
CA MET A 1 -28.92 -7.33 28.76
C MET A 1 -28.50 -8.59 29.50
N ALA A 2 -28.70 -9.78 28.94
CA ALA A 2 -28.40 -11.02 29.66
C ALA A 2 -26.88 -11.15 29.80
N GLU A 3 -26.36 -11.07 31.02
CA GLU A 3 -24.99 -11.43 31.33
C GLU A 3 -24.92 -12.95 31.41
N LEU A 4 -24.28 -13.58 30.41
CA LEU A 4 -24.00 -15.01 30.49
C LEU A 4 -22.77 -15.21 31.37
N LEU A 5 -22.88 -16.12 32.32
CA LEU A 5 -21.74 -16.67 33.04
C LEU A 5 -21.09 -17.73 32.15
N LEU A 6 -19.87 -17.45 31.69
CA LEU A 6 -19.05 -18.38 30.90
C LEU A 6 -18.17 -19.22 31.84
N ASP A 7 -17.90 -20.46 31.44
CA ASP A 7 -16.92 -21.32 32.14
C ASP A 7 -15.51 -20.67 32.08
N PRO A 8 -14.86 -20.41 33.22
CA PRO A 8 -13.49 -19.90 33.27
C PRO A 8 -12.48 -20.73 32.45
N ASN A 9 -12.73 -22.02 32.23
CA ASN A 9 -11.87 -22.87 31.42
C ASN A 9 -11.78 -22.41 29.96
N ILE A 10 -12.85 -21.84 29.39
CA ILE A 10 -12.89 -21.35 28.01
C ILE A 10 -11.81 -20.27 27.80
N ARG A 11 -11.52 -19.46 28.83
CA ARG A 11 -10.49 -18.42 28.77
C ARG A 11 -9.09 -19.01 28.59
N CYS A 12 -8.76 -20.06 29.33
CA CYS A 12 -7.42 -20.66 29.31
C CYS A 12 -7.21 -21.62 28.13
N TRP A 13 -8.27 -22.32 27.70
CA TRP A 13 -8.18 -23.38 26.69
C TRP A 13 -8.58 -22.96 25.28
N VAL A 14 -9.31 -21.85 25.12
CA VAL A 14 -9.78 -21.38 23.82
C VAL A 14 -9.32 -19.96 23.55
N PHE A 15 -9.64 -19.02 24.44
CA PHE A 15 -9.36 -17.60 24.20
C PHE A 15 -7.86 -17.32 24.04
N LEU A 16 -7.04 -17.70 25.03
CA LEU A 16 -5.60 -17.44 25.01
C LEU A 16 -4.86 -18.26 23.94
N PRO A 17 -5.15 -19.57 23.74
CA PRO A 17 -4.54 -20.34 22.68
C PRO A 17 -4.81 -19.79 21.27
N ILE A 18 -6.01 -19.28 21.00
CA ILE A 18 -6.31 -18.65 19.71
C ILE A 18 -5.41 -17.42 19.47
N VAL A 19 -5.17 -16.59 20.49
CA VAL A 19 -4.28 -15.41 20.39
C VAL A 19 -2.83 -15.83 20.12
N VAL A 20 -2.35 -16.88 20.80
CA VAL A 20 -0.98 -17.37 20.62
C VAL A 20 -0.80 -17.99 19.24
N ILE A 21 -1.78 -18.81 18.79
CA ILE A 21 -1.75 -19.44 17.47
C ILE A 21 -1.78 -18.37 16.38
N THR A 22 -2.68 -17.38 16.45
CA THR A 22 -2.75 -16.30 15.45
C THR A 22 -1.44 -15.53 15.36
N PHE A 23 -0.85 -15.19 16.51
CA PHE A 23 0.42 -14.47 16.59
C PHE A 23 1.58 -15.24 15.97
N LEU A 24 1.78 -16.51 16.37
CA LEU A 24 2.87 -17.34 15.86
C LEU A 24 2.71 -17.64 14.37
N VAL A 25 1.48 -17.92 13.91
CA VAL A 25 1.19 -18.12 12.48
C VAL A 25 1.49 -16.85 11.70
N GLY A 26 1.18 -15.66 12.23
CA GLY A 26 1.51 -14.38 11.61
C GLY A 26 3.02 -14.22 11.38
N ILE A 27 3.82 -14.57 12.38
CA ILE A 27 5.29 -14.55 12.29
C ILE A 27 5.80 -15.57 11.26
N VAL A 28 5.34 -16.82 11.34
CA VAL A 28 5.74 -17.87 10.38
C VAL A 28 5.38 -17.46 8.96
N ARG A 29 4.18 -16.92 8.75
CA ARG A 29 3.74 -16.42 7.44
C ARG A 29 4.68 -15.33 6.92
N HIS A 30 5.09 -14.40 7.76
CA HIS A 30 6.03 -13.34 7.37
C HIS A 30 7.34 -13.93 6.82
N TYR A 31 7.95 -14.85 7.56
CA TYR A 31 9.20 -15.49 7.12
C TYR A 31 9.03 -16.37 5.87
N VAL A 32 7.93 -17.12 5.77
CA VAL A 32 7.60 -17.90 4.57
C VAL A 32 7.41 -16.99 3.37
N SER A 33 6.76 -15.83 3.54
CA SER A 33 6.60 -14.84 2.47
C SER A 33 7.95 -14.29 2.02
N LEU A 34 8.87 -13.99 2.94
CA LEU A 34 10.23 -13.56 2.60
C LEU A 34 10.98 -14.63 1.78
N LEU A 35 10.82 -15.91 2.15
CA LEU A 35 11.46 -17.03 1.43
C LEU A 35 10.87 -17.26 0.03
N ILE A 36 9.57 -17.05 -0.14
CA ILE A 36 8.87 -17.25 -1.43
C ILE A 36 9.04 -16.05 -2.36
N THR A 37 9.36 -14.86 -1.82
CA THR A 37 9.51 -13.65 -2.62
C THR A 37 10.76 -13.73 -3.49
N THR A 38 10.58 -14.13 -4.74
CA THR A 38 11.62 -14.08 -5.77
C THR A 38 11.66 -12.68 -6.39
N GLN A 39 12.84 -12.05 -6.37
CA GLN A 39 13.12 -10.87 -7.18
C GLN A 39 13.06 -11.28 -8.67
N LYS A 40 12.03 -10.85 -9.39
CA LYS A 40 11.97 -11.05 -10.85
C LYS A 40 13.10 -10.25 -11.49
N LYS A 41 13.86 -10.88 -12.39
CA LYS A 41 14.83 -10.17 -13.24
C LYS A 41 14.03 -9.29 -14.19
N ALA A 42 13.98 -7.99 -13.90
CA ALA A 42 13.39 -7.01 -14.80
C ALA A 42 14.24 -6.90 -16.07
N GLU A 43 13.59 -6.75 -17.21
CA GLU A 43 14.27 -6.55 -18.49
C GLU A 43 14.99 -5.20 -18.48
N ILE A 44 16.23 -5.14 -18.99
CA ILE A 44 17.04 -3.92 -18.99
C ILE A 44 16.32 -2.78 -19.72
N THR A 45 15.62 -3.10 -20.82
CA THR A 45 14.84 -2.16 -21.62
C THR A 45 13.67 -1.56 -20.82
N GLN A 46 12.94 -2.39 -20.07
CA GLN A 46 11.84 -1.95 -19.21
C GLN A 46 12.33 -1.02 -18.09
N ILE A 47 13.50 -1.34 -17.49
CA ILE A 47 14.12 -0.47 -16.49
C ILE A 47 14.52 0.86 -17.12
N GLN A 48 15.15 0.83 -18.30
CA GLN A 48 15.53 2.06 -19.03
C GLN A 48 14.31 2.94 -19.28
N ASP A 49 13.22 2.38 -19.80
CA ASP A 49 11.98 3.10 -20.09
C ASP A 49 11.37 3.71 -18.82
N SER A 50 11.33 2.96 -17.72
CA SER A 50 10.88 3.46 -16.41
C SER A 50 11.73 4.63 -15.90
N GLN A 51 13.07 4.53 -16.01
CA GLN A 51 13.97 5.59 -15.58
C GLN A 51 13.85 6.85 -16.46
N VAL A 52 13.62 6.68 -17.76
CA VAL A 52 13.39 7.82 -18.66
C VAL A 52 12.07 8.52 -18.34
N MET A 53 11.02 7.78 -18.03
CA MET A 53 9.76 8.37 -17.56
C MET A 53 9.95 9.16 -16.25
N LEU A 54 10.65 8.58 -15.27
CA LEU A 54 10.97 9.26 -14.02
C LEU A 54 11.77 10.55 -14.25
N ARG A 55 12.73 10.52 -15.18
CA ARG A 55 13.51 11.69 -15.57
C ARG A 55 12.64 12.78 -16.20
N ALA A 56 11.70 12.41 -17.07
CA ALA A 56 10.78 13.38 -17.68
C ALA A 56 9.82 13.98 -16.65
N ARG A 57 9.30 13.17 -15.73
CA ARG A 57 8.51 13.65 -14.59
C ARG A 57 9.30 14.62 -13.71
N ALA A 58 10.54 14.28 -13.36
CA ALA A 58 11.41 15.15 -12.59
C ALA A 58 11.71 16.47 -13.33
N LEU A 59 11.86 16.43 -14.65
CA LEU A 59 11.99 17.65 -15.46
C LEU A 59 10.73 18.51 -15.41
N ARG A 60 9.54 17.91 -15.43
CA ARG A 60 8.26 18.62 -15.34
C ARG A 60 8.04 19.24 -13.96
N GLU A 61 8.33 18.50 -12.89
CA GLU A 61 8.06 18.92 -11.49
C GLU A 61 9.16 19.84 -10.93
N HIS A 62 10.42 19.62 -11.30
CA HIS A 62 11.58 20.31 -10.74
C HIS A 62 12.39 21.10 -11.79
N GLY A 63 11.89 21.21 -13.02
CA GLY A 63 12.56 21.97 -14.09
C GLY A 63 12.68 23.48 -13.83
N LYS A 64 11.95 24.01 -12.85
CA LYS A 64 11.95 25.43 -12.45
C LYS A 64 13.29 25.95 -11.89
N TYR A 65 14.19 25.06 -11.48
CA TYR A 65 15.53 25.39 -10.99
C TYR A 65 16.60 25.39 -12.09
N LEU A 66 16.28 24.91 -13.31
CA LEU A 66 17.21 24.82 -14.43
C LEU A 66 17.10 26.03 -15.34
N PRO A 67 18.20 26.61 -15.86
CA PRO A 67 18.12 27.79 -16.73
C PRO A 67 17.14 27.55 -17.88
N LYS A 68 16.39 28.58 -18.26
CA LYS A 68 15.35 28.48 -19.31
C LYS A 68 15.85 27.76 -20.56
N GLN A 69 17.06 28.11 -21.02
CA GLN A 69 17.69 27.46 -22.17
C GLN A 69 17.90 25.95 -21.96
N SER A 70 18.40 25.57 -20.79
CA SER A 70 18.67 24.17 -20.46
C SER A 70 17.40 23.35 -20.22
N PHE A 71 16.31 23.99 -19.76
CA PHE A 71 15.00 23.36 -19.70
C PHE A 71 14.44 23.12 -21.11
N LEU A 72 14.44 24.15 -21.97
CA LEU A 72 13.93 24.07 -23.34
C LEU A 72 14.70 23.03 -24.17
N MET A 73 16.02 22.96 -24.05
CA MET A 73 16.83 21.94 -24.73
C MET A 73 16.44 20.52 -24.32
N ARG A 74 16.18 20.28 -23.03
CA ARG A 74 15.75 18.97 -22.52
C ARG A 74 14.31 18.66 -22.91
N ARG A 75 13.42 19.65 -22.88
CA ARG A 75 12.04 19.52 -23.37
C ARG A 75 12.04 19.15 -24.85
N HIS A 76 12.85 19.82 -25.66
CA HIS A 76 13.00 19.54 -27.08
C HIS A 76 13.52 18.11 -27.34
N PHE A 77 14.50 17.62 -26.56
CA PHE A 77 14.98 16.24 -26.66
C PHE A 77 13.88 15.19 -26.44
N PHE A 78 12.91 15.46 -25.55
CA PHE A 78 11.80 14.55 -25.30
C PHE A 78 10.65 14.71 -26.29
N ASN A 79 10.30 15.95 -26.64
CA ASN A 79 9.05 16.27 -27.36
C ASN A 79 9.19 16.51 -28.86
N ASN A 80 10.39 16.61 -29.40
CA ASN A 80 10.59 16.84 -30.84
C ASN A 80 9.81 15.78 -31.67
N GLU A 81 9.09 16.23 -32.69
CA GLU A 81 8.19 15.38 -33.47
C GLU A 81 8.92 14.30 -34.29
N GLU A 82 10.14 14.59 -34.75
CA GLU A 82 10.95 13.72 -35.60
C GLU A 82 12.00 12.92 -34.81
N THR A 83 12.63 13.54 -33.80
CA THR A 83 13.77 12.97 -33.06
C THR A 83 13.50 12.73 -31.57
N GLY A 84 12.32 13.11 -31.07
CA GLY A 84 11.99 13.02 -29.65
C GLY A 84 11.95 11.58 -29.17
N TYR A 85 12.50 11.35 -27.97
CA TYR A 85 12.59 10.01 -27.37
C TYR A 85 11.22 9.30 -27.30
N PHE A 86 10.16 10.04 -26.94
CA PHE A 86 8.81 9.47 -26.79
C PHE A 86 8.11 9.12 -28.11
N LYS A 87 8.57 9.68 -29.23
CA LYS A 87 8.02 9.42 -30.58
C LYS A 87 8.81 8.36 -31.33
N THR A 88 10.14 8.37 -31.21
CA THR A 88 11.03 7.43 -31.91
C THR A 88 11.04 6.04 -31.27
N GLN A 89 10.85 5.93 -29.96
CA GLN A 89 10.81 4.63 -29.28
C GLN A 89 9.43 4.00 -29.31
N THR A 90 9.05 3.46 -30.49
CA THR A 90 7.90 2.56 -30.61
C THR A 90 8.28 1.17 -30.09
N ARG A 91 8.11 0.97 -28.78
CA ARG A 91 8.15 -0.38 -28.23
C ARG A 91 6.91 -1.13 -28.70
N ALA A 92 7.09 -2.36 -29.20
CA ALA A 92 5.96 -3.25 -29.42
C ALA A 92 5.24 -3.39 -28.07
N ALA A 93 3.98 -2.95 -27.99
CA ALA A 93 3.20 -3.16 -26.79
C ALA A 93 3.25 -4.67 -26.50
N PRO A 94 3.72 -5.12 -25.31
CA PRO A 94 3.51 -6.50 -24.92
C PRO A 94 2.02 -6.73 -25.06
N ALA A 95 1.63 -7.72 -25.87
CA ALA A 95 0.29 -7.88 -26.40
C ALA A 95 -0.76 -7.49 -25.35
N GLN A 96 -1.48 -6.40 -25.65
CA GLN A 96 -2.58 -5.89 -24.85
C GLN A 96 -3.64 -6.98 -24.77
N ASN A 97 -3.55 -7.83 -23.74
CA ASN A 97 -4.63 -8.63 -23.22
C ASN A 97 -4.16 -9.21 -21.87
N PRO A 98 -4.68 -8.71 -20.75
CA PRO A 98 -4.55 -9.36 -19.43
C PRO A 98 -5.04 -10.82 -19.42
N MET A 99 -5.68 -11.26 -20.51
CA MET A 99 -6.19 -12.62 -20.71
C MET A 99 -5.28 -13.51 -21.57
N THR A 100 -4.27 -12.97 -22.27
CA THR A 100 -3.37 -13.77 -23.12
C THR A 100 -2.06 -14.13 -22.45
N ASP A 101 -1.64 -13.42 -21.40
CA ASP A 101 -0.50 -13.82 -20.59
C ASP A 101 -0.97 -14.24 -19.18
N PRO A 102 -1.42 -15.50 -19.01
CA PRO A 102 -1.87 -16.01 -17.73
C PRO A 102 -0.82 -15.89 -16.62
N SER A 103 0.46 -15.69 -16.94
CA SER A 103 1.54 -15.57 -15.96
C SER A 103 1.44 -14.32 -15.06
N MET A 104 1.13 -13.13 -15.61
CA MET A 104 1.07 -11.89 -14.81
C MET A 104 -0.17 -11.82 -13.92
N LEU A 105 -1.32 -12.27 -14.44
CA LEU A 105 -2.55 -12.41 -13.66
C LEU A 105 -2.37 -13.46 -12.56
N VAL A 106 -1.74 -14.60 -12.88
CA VAL A 106 -1.42 -15.63 -11.90
C VAL A 106 -0.45 -15.09 -10.85
N ASP A 107 0.52 -14.26 -11.18
CA ASP A 107 1.45 -13.71 -10.19
C ASP A 107 0.79 -12.72 -9.23
N MET A 108 -0.14 -11.88 -9.73
CA MET A 108 -0.94 -11.00 -8.89
C MET A 108 -1.94 -11.78 -8.02
N LEU A 109 -2.63 -12.77 -8.59
CA LEU A 109 -3.50 -13.65 -7.82
C LEU A 109 -2.73 -14.49 -6.83
N LYS A 110 -1.55 -15.01 -7.19
CA LYS A 110 -0.68 -15.78 -6.29
C LYS A 110 -0.27 -14.93 -5.11
N GLY A 111 0.12 -13.67 -5.34
CA GLY A 111 0.37 -12.71 -4.26
C GLY A 111 -0.82 -12.53 -3.31
N ASN A 112 -2.04 -12.39 -3.82
CA ASN A 112 -3.23 -12.22 -2.98
C ASN A 112 -3.67 -13.54 -2.30
N VAL A 113 -3.70 -14.64 -3.05
CA VAL A 113 -4.12 -15.98 -2.59
C VAL A 113 -3.13 -16.53 -1.56
N THR A 114 -1.83 -16.43 -1.77
CA THR A 114 -0.82 -16.88 -0.77
C THR A 114 -0.96 -16.13 0.56
N ASN A 115 -1.55 -14.92 0.53
CA ASN A 115 -1.77 -14.10 1.72
C ASN A 115 -3.14 -14.32 2.40
N VAL A 116 -4.21 -14.53 1.63
CA VAL A 116 -5.58 -14.73 2.15
C VAL A 116 -5.88 -16.19 2.48
N LEU A 117 -5.34 -17.13 1.70
CA LEU A 117 -5.65 -18.55 1.83
C LEU A 117 -5.28 -19.13 3.21
N PRO A 118 -4.09 -18.86 3.79
CA PRO A 118 -3.75 -19.36 5.12
C PRO A 118 -4.72 -18.84 6.20
N MET A 119 -5.18 -17.60 6.06
CA MET A 119 -6.11 -16.99 7.01
C MET A 119 -7.47 -17.71 7.01
N ILE A 120 -7.99 -18.05 5.83
CA ILE A 120 -9.27 -18.75 5.67
C ILE A 120 -9.15 -20.20 6.17
N ILE A 121 -8.08 -20.91 5.81
CA ILE A 121 -7.86 -22.31 6.22
C ILE A 121 -7.84 -22.42 7.74
N ILE A 122 -7.09 -21.55 8.42
CA ILE A 122 -6.95 -21.57 9.88
C ILE A 122 -8.26 -21.15 10.54
N GLY A 123 -8.97 -20.15 10.01
CA GLY A 123 -10.30 -19.78 10.49
C GLY A 123 -11.33 -20.90 10.33
N GLY A 124 -11.25 -21.68 9.25
CA GLY A 124 -12.04 -22.88 9.04
C GLY A 124 -11.72 -23.98 10.05
N TRP A 125 -10.43 -24.23 10.31
CA TRP A 125 -9.95 -25.20 11.29
C TRP A 125 -10.37 -24.83 12.72
N ILE A 126 -10.23 -23.55 13.12
CA ILE A 126 -10.69 -23.05 14.43
C ILE A 126 -12.20 -23.22 14.58
N ASN A 127 -12.96 -22.91 13.53
CA ASN A 127 -14.41 -23.11 13.57
C ASN A 127 -14.81 -24.58 13.68
N TRP A 128 -14.03 -25.51 13.11
CA TRP A 128 -14.29 -26.94 13.24
C TRP A 128 -13.91 -27.47 14.63
N MET A 129 -12.75 -27.05 15.15
CA MET A 129 -12.20 -27.52 16.42
C MET A 129 -12.92 -26.91 17.65
N PHE A 130 -13.29 -25.63 17.57
CA PHE A 130 -13.89 -24.86 18.66
C PHE A 130 -15.32 -24.40 18.32
N SER A 131 -16.16 -25.31 17.82
CA SER A 131 -17.59 -25.06 17.54
C SER A 131 -18.47 -25.31 18.78
N GLY A 132 -19.70 -24.77 18.79
CA GLY A 132 -20.73 -25.16 19.74
C GLY A 132 -20.84 -24.30 21.01
N PHE A 133 -19.99 -23.28 21.18
CA PHE A 133 -20.01 -22.41 22.35
C PHE A 133 -19.63 -20.96 22.03
N VAL A 134 -19.95 -20.06 22.97
CA VAL A 134 -19.63 -18.63 22.90
C VAL A 134 -18.27 -18.39 23.55
N THR A 135 -17.41 -17.58 22.91
CA THR A 135 -16.04 -17.35 23.40
C THR A 135 -15.93 -16.09 24.26
N THR A 136 -16.46 -14.96 23.78
CA THR A 136 -16.34 -13.68 24.50
C THR A 136 -17.47 -12.72 24.09
N LYS A 137 -17.60 -11.64 24.86
CA LYS A 137 -18.50 -10.52 24.58
C LYS A 137 -17.68 -9.31 24.16
N VAL A 138 -18.04 -8.71 23.02
CA VAL A 138 -17.41 -7.49 22.52
C VAL A 138 -18.05 -6.27 23.22
N PRO A 139 -17.27 -5.24 23.62
CA PRO A 139 -17.76 -4.13 24.43
C PRO A 139 -18.55 -3.06 23.64
N PHE A 140 -18.85 -3.29 22.37
CA PHE A 140 -19.60 -2.38 21.52
C PHE A 140 -20.78 -3.08 20.84
N PRO A 141 -21.90 -2.36 20.62
CA PRO A 141 -23.09 -2.94 19.99
C PRO A 141 -22.82 -3.27 18.52
N LEU A 142 -23.22 -4.47 18.11
CA LEU A 142 -23.08 -4.98 16.75
C LEU A 142 -24.46 -5.10 16.08
N THR A 143 -24.53 -4.87 14.77
CA THR A 143 -25.81 -4.97 14.05
C THR A 143 -26.22 -6.44 13.87
N LEU A 144 -27.53 -6.69 13.92
CA LEU A 144 -28.09 -8.04 13.84
C LEU A 144 -27.74 -8.77 12.52
N ARG A 145 -27.42 -8.04 11.46
CA ARG A 145 -27.04 -8.60 10.15
C ARG A 145 -25.71 -9.34 10.18
N PHE A 146 -24.81 -9.01 11.11
CA PHE A 146 -23.55 -9.73 11.28
C PHE A 146 -23.69 -10.99 12.15
N LYS A 147 -24.82 -11.17 12.83
CA LYS A 147 -25.07 -12.30 13.72
C LYS A 147 -24.78 -13.69 13.10
N PRO A 148 -25.28 -14.06 11.90
CA PRO A 148 -24.98 -15.38 11.32
C PRO A 148 -23.49 -15.60 11.03
N MET A 149 -22.73 -14.52 10.81
CA MET A 149 -21.28 -14.57 10.62
C MET A 149 -20.53 -14.67 11.95
N LEU A 150 -21.00 -13.94 12.96
CA LEU A 150 -20.34 -13.81 14.27
C LEU A 150 -20.62 -14.98 15.24
N GLN A 151 -21.73 -15.67 15.03
CA GLN A 151 -22.20 -16.76 15.89
C GLN A 151 -22.25 -18.09 15.14
N ARG A 152 -21.37 -18.25 14.14
CA ARG A 152 -21.26 -19.51 13.42
C ARG A 152 -20.94 -20.64 14.41
N GLY A 153 -21.79 -21.66 14.43
CA GLY A 153 -21.69 -22.78 15.38
C GLY A 153 -22.47 -22.61 16.69
N VAL A 154 -23.31 -21.58 16.83
CA VAL A 154 -24.19 -21.36 17.99
C VAL A 154 -25.64 -21.23 17.53
N GLU A 155 -26.54 -22.09 18.01
CA GLU A 155 -27.93 -22.17 17.53
C GLU A 155 -28.92 -21.24 18.26
N LEU A 156 -28.43 -20.20 18.94
CA LEU A 156 -29.27 -19.32 19.79
C LEU A 156 -29.72 -18.04 19.04
N VAL A 157 -30.93 -18.09 18.46
CA VAL A 157 -31.52 -16.99 17.68
C VAL A 157 -31.88 -15.75 18.52
N SER A 158 -32.05 -15.90 19.84
CA SER A 158 -32.35 -14.79 20.77
C SER A 158 -31.11 -14.11 21.37
N LEU A 159 -29.91 -14.67 21.18
CA LEU A 159 -28.68 -14.13 21.76
C LEU A 159 -28.29 -12.79 21.13
N ASP A 160 -27.76 -11.86 21.93
CA ASP A 160 -27.26 -10.58 21.42
C ASP A 160 -26.04 -10.79 20.48
N ALA A 161 -25.93 -9.99 19.42
CA ALA A 161 -24.86 -10.08 18.42
C ALA A 161 -23.46 -9.70 18.97
N ALA A 162 -23.41 -9.08 20.15
CA ALA A 162 -22.16 -8.79 20.87
C ALA A 162 -21.43 -10.05 21.36
N TRP A 163 -22.15 -11.17 21.52
CA TRP A 163 -21.55 -12.45 21.86
C TRP A 163 -21.01 -13.13 20.61
N VAL A 164 -19.71 -13.45 20.63
CA VAL A 164 -18.99 -13.93 19.45
C VAL A 164 -18.49 -15.36 19.64
N SER A 165 -18.44 -16.12 18.54
CA SER A 165 -17.86 -17.45 18.49
C SER A 165 -16.33 -17.41 18.40
N SER A 166 -15.70 -18.57 18.53
CA SER A 166 -14.24 -18.76 18.43
C SER A 166 -13.67 -18.30 17.08
N ALA A 167 -14.40 -18.56 15.99
CA ALA A 167 -14.02 -18.15 14.65
C ALA A 167 -13.98 -16.61 14.50
N SER A 168 -14.94 -15.92 15.10
CA SER A 168 -15.00 -14.46 15.08
C SER A 168 -13.94 -13.84 15.98
N TRP A 169 -13.64 -14.46 17.12
CA TRP A 169 -12.49 -14.09 17.95
C TRP A 169 -11.18 -14.22 17.18
N TYR A 170 -10.99 -15.30 16.41
CA TYR A 170 -9.85 -15.47 15.52
C TYR A 170 -9.75 -14.32 14.49
N PHE A 171 -10.82 -14.02 13.77
CA PHE A 171 -10.81 -12.94 12.78
C PHE A 171 -10.49 -11.58 13.41
N LEU A 172 -11.03 -11.29 14.59
CA LEU A 172 -10.71 -10.09 15.35
C LEU A 172 -9.20 -10.02 15.63
N ASN A 173 -8.60 -11.13 16.10
CA ASN A 173 -7.14 -11.18 16.32
C ASN A 173 -6.33 -11.01 15.04
N VAL A 174 -6.74 -11.61 13.92
CA VAL A 174 -6.01 -11.44 12.66
C VAL A 174 -5.98 -9.98 12.21
N PHE A 175 -7.10 -9.25 12.36
CA PHE A 175 -7.15 -7.83 12.02
C PHE A 175 -6.47 -6.94 13.06
N GLY A 176 -6.60 -7.27 14.35
CA GLY A 176 -6.08 -6.47 15.47
C GLY A 176 -4.57 -6.62 15.71
N LEU A 177 -4.00 -7.82 15.48
CA LEU A 177 -2.57 -8.08 15.68
C LEU A 177 -1.68 -7.51 14.58
N ARG A 178 -2.28 -6.94 13.52
CA ARG A 178 -1.57 -6.37 12.38
C ARG A 178 -0.57 -5.28 12.77
N SER A 179 -1.00 -4.32 13.58
CA SER A 179 -0.14 -3.24 14.08
C SER A 179 0.96 -3.77 15.01
N ILE A 180 0.66 -4.81 15.78
CA ILE A 180 1.62 -5.49 16.65
C ILE A 180 2.70 -6.19 15.81
N TYR A 181 2.34 -6.82 14.70
CA TYR A 181 3.33 -7.39 13.77
C TYR A 181 4.25 -6.32 13.19
N ALA A 182 3.75 -5.13 12.86
CA ALA A 182 4.58 -4.02 12.38
C ALA A 182 5.57 -3.54 13.46
N LEU A 183 5.16 -3.54 14.74
CA LEU A 183 6.05 -3.18 15.85
C LEU A 183 7.13 -4.25 16.10
N VAL A 184 6.78 -5.53 16.02
CA VAL A 184 7.70 -6.65 16.30
C VAL A 184 8.65 -6.92 15.14
N LEU A 185 8.17 -6.84 13.90
CA LEU A 185 8.91 -7.17 12.68
C LEU A 185 9.48 -5.95 11.96
N GLY A 186 9.11 -4.74 12.38
CA GLY A 186 9.53 -3.47 11.76
C GLY A 186 8.82 -3.14 10.44
N GLU A 187 9.28 -2.08 9.77
CA GLU A 187 8.72 -1.58 8.48
C GLU A 187 8.82 -2.59 7.33
N ASN A 188 9.65 -3.63 7.46
CA ASN A 188 9.82 -4.68 6.46
C ASN A 188 8.80 -5.81 6.58
N ASN A 189 7.65 -5.59 7.23
CA ASN A 189 6.59 -6.59 7.27
C ASN A 189 6.02 -6.83 5.85
N ALA A 190 6.68 -7.70 5.08
CA ALA A 190 6.32 -8.04 3.71
C ALA A 190 4.91 -8.64 3.57
N ALA A 191 4.32 -9.11 4.67
CA ALA A 191 2.96 -9.61 4.73
C ALA A 191 1.91 -8.52 4.98
N ASP A 192 2.32 -7.28 5.30
CA ASP A 192 1.44 -6.18 5.65
C ASP A 192 0.84 -5.49 4.41
N GLN A 193 -0.20 -6.09 3.83
CA GLN A 193 -0.89 -5.58 2.63
C GLN A 193 -1.80 -4.35 2.86
N SER A 194 -1.67 -3.58 3.93
CA SER A 194 -2.60 -2.47 4.24
C SER A 194 -2.41 -1.40 3.20
N LYS A 195 -1.13 -1.12 2.89
CA LYS A 195 -0.72 -0.30 1.77
C LYS A 195 -1.26 -0.87 0.45
N ILE A 196 -1.10 -2.16 0.18
CA ILE A 196 -1.52 -2.76 -1.11
C ILE A 196 -3.05 -2.76 -1.30
N THR A 197 -3.83 -3.17 -0.29
CA THR A 197 -5.31 -3.17 -0.36
C THR A 197 -5.85 -1.74 -0.38
N GLN A 198 -5.23 -0.82 0.36
CA GLN A 198 -5.58 0.61 0.31
C GLN A 198 -5.19 1.22 -1.04
N ASP A 199 -4.07 0.84 -1.64
CA ASP A 199 -3.61 1.29 -2.96
C ASP A 199 -4.45 0.71 -4.11
N GLN A 200 -5.00 -0.49 -3.92
CA GLN A 200 -5.92 -1.12 -4.86
C GLN A 200 -7.32 -0.50 -4.78
N MET A 201 -7.74 -0.08 -3.59
CA MET A 201 -9.03 0.58 -3.37
C MET A 201 -8.98 2.09 -3.64
N SER A 202 -7.81 2.72 -3.54
CA SER A 202 -7.58 4.14 -3.89
C SER A 202 -7.29 4.37 -5.38
N GLY A 203 -7.20 3.31 -6.18
CA GLY A 203 -6.91 3.39 -7.62
C GLY A 203 -5.49 3.82 -7.95
N ALA A 204 -4.62 4.06 -6.96
CA ALA A 204 -3.25 4.51 -7.16
C ALA A 204 -2.35 3.42 -7.80
N ALA A 205 -2.65 2.14 -7.56
CA ALA A 205 -1.94 1.02 -8.18
C ALA A 205 -2.29 0.80 -9.68
N MET A 206 -3.29 1.50 -10.22
CA MET A 206 -3.63 1.49 -11.65
C MET A 206 -2.94 2.62 -12.45
N ALA A 207 -2.11 3.44 -11.80
CA ALA A 207 -1.48 4.61 -12.41
C ALA A 207 -0.18 4.32 -13.17
N MET A 208 0.24 3.05 -13.28
CA MET A 208 1.23 2.65 -14.27
C MET A 208 0.49 2.03 -15.45
N PRO A 209 0.37 2.72 -16.60
CA PRO A 209 -0.19 2.13 -17.79
C PRO A 209 0.62 0.87 -18.12
N LEU A 210 -0.07 -0.26 -18.24
CA LEU A 210 0.48 -1.54 -18.71
C LEU A 210 1.08 -1.44 -20.13
N ASP A 211 0.75 -0.36 -20.84
CA ASP A 211 1.25 -0.07 -22.17
C ASP A 211 2.27 1.09 -22.15
N PRO A 212 3.57 0.81 -22.40
CA PRO A 212 4.61 1.83 -22.52
C PRO A 212 4.27 2.91 -23.56
N LYS A 213 3.53 2.57 -24.62
CA LYS A 213 3.17 3.53 -25.67
C LYS A 213 2.15 4.56 -25.19
N ALA A 214 1.15 4.11 -24.44
CA ALA A 214 0.17 5.00 -23.83
C ALA A 214 0.84 5.89 -22.77
N ALA A 215 1.75 5.31 -21.98
CA ALA A 215 2.52 6.04 -20.97
C ALA A 215 3.42 7.12 -21.58
N PHE A 216 4.16 6.80 -22.66
CA PHE A 216 4.99 7.79 -23.36
C PHE A 216 4.18 8.89 -24.02
N LYS A 217 3.01 8.56 -24.59
CA LYS A 217 2.12 9.57 -25.15
C LYS A 217 1.61 10.53 -24.08
N ALA A 218 1.18 10.01 -22.92
CA ALA A 218 0.70 10.82 -21.82
C ALA A 218 1.79 11.76 -21.27
N GLU A 219 3.03 11.27 -21.10
CA GLU A 219 4.14 12.12 -20.66
C GLU A 219 4.56 13.15 -21.73
N TRP A 220 4.48 12.79 -23.02
CA TRP A 220 4.72 13.74 -24.12
C TRP A 220 3.71 14.90 -24.09
N GLU A 221 2.41 14.60 -23.97
CA GLU A 221 1.34 15.60 -23.87
C GLU A 221 1.51 16.47 -22.61
N ALA A 222 1.83 15.86 -21.46
CA ALA A 222 2.05 16.58 -20.21
C ALA A 222 3.27 17.51 -20.25
N LEU A 223 4.35 17.10 -20.93
CA LEU A 223 5.55 17.91 -21.06
C LEU A 223 5.38 19.04 -22.08
N GLU A 224 4.48 18.87 -23.06
CA GLU A 224 4.19 19.90 -24.07
C GLU A 224 3.48 21.11 -23.45
N ILE A 225 2.56 20.84 -22.52
CA ILE A 225 1.84 21.88 -21.77
C ILE A 225 2.75 22.56 -20.72
N CYS A 226 3.89 21.96 -20.39
CA CYS A 226 4.76 22.46 -19.33
C CYS A 226 5.53 23.71 -19.76
N GLU A 227 5.27 24.82 -19.07
CA GLU A 227 6.01 26.08 -19.21
C GLU A 227 7.10 26.23 -18.16
N HIS A 228 8.18 26.90 -18.55
CA HIS A 228 9.30 27.15 -17.66
C HIS A 228 9.04 28.40 -16.80
N SER A 229 8.79 28.20 -15.51
CA SER A 229 8.80 29.26 -14.51
C SER A 229 10.14 29.24 -13.76
N TRP A 230 10.95 30.28 -13.94
CA TRP A 230 12.26 30.37 -13.31
C TRP A 230 12.10 30.91 -11.88
N THR A 231 12.35 30.06 -10.88
CA THR A 231 12.15 30.43 -9.46
C THR A 231 13.30 31.30 -8.93
N LEU A 232 14.47 31.27 -9.57
CA LEU A 232 15.69 31.91 -9.06
C LEU A 232 15.90 33.35 -9.59
N SER A 233 14.89 34.02 -10.16
CA SER A 233 15.08 35.37 -10.73
C SER A 233 15.19 36.47 -9.69
N ASN A 234 14.57 36.28 -8.53
CA ASN A 234 14.47 37.29 -7.47
C ASN A 234 15.26 36.88 -6.23
N ILE A 235 16.12 35.86 -6.34
CA ILE A 235 16.79 35.27 -5.18
C ILE A 235 17.81 36.24 -4.58
N GLU A 236 18.40 37.12 -5.39
CA GLU A 236 19.31 38.15 -4.92
C GLU A 236 18.60 39.16 -4.01
N ALA A 237 17.37 39.56 -4.36
CA ALA A 237 16.58 40.48 -3.55
C ALA A 237 16.10 39.81 -2.25
N GLU A 238 15.61 38.57 -2.33
CA GLU A 238 15.19 37.78 -1.17
C GLU A 238 16.37 37.51 -0.22
N LEU A 239 17.56 37.26 -0.77
CA LEU A 239 18.77 37.06 0.02
C LEU A 239 19.19 38.34 0.74
N LEU A 240 19.16 39.49 0.06
CA LEU A 240 19.49 40.79 0.68
C LEU A 240 18.49 41.16 1.78
N GLU A 241 17.19 40.97 1.55
CA GLU A 241 16.15 41.18 2.58
C GLU A 241 16.37 40.28 3.81
N SER A 242 16.73 39.00 3.58
CA SER A 242 17.04 38.07 4.67
C SER A 242 18.34 38.39 5.42
N ALA A 243 19.30 39.02 4.73
CA ALA A 243 20.56 39.43 5.31
C ALA A 243 20.38 40.69 6.16
N ASP A 244 19.67 41.69 5.65
CA ASP A 244 19.34 42.93 6.37
C ASP A 244 18.55 42.63 7.66
N PHE A 245 17.60 41.69 7.62
CA PHE A 245 16.88 41.22 8.82
C PHE A 245 17.80 40.63 9.90
N LYS A 246 18.89 39.96 9.52
CA LYS A 246 19.88 39.41 10.46
C LYS A 246 20.80 40.48 11.04
N PHE A 247 21.04 41.57 10.32
CA PHE A 247 21.82 42.70 10.82
C PHE A 247 21.02 43.56 11.80
N GLU A 248 19.74 43.85 11.53
CA GLU A 248 18.86 44.56 12.47
C GLU A 248 18.70 43.80 13.79
N THR A 249 18.47 42.48 13.72
CA THR A 249 18.36 41.64 14.93
C THR A 249 19.68 41.52 15.71
N ALA A 250 20.83 41.64 15.05
CA ALA A 250 22.13 41.66 15.72
C ALA A 250 22.48 43.03 16.33
N GLU A 251 22.04 44.13 15.74
CA GLU A 251 22.19 45.48 16.30
C GLU A 251 21.25 45.70 17.50
N GLU A 252 20.01 45.22 17.44
CA GLU A 252 19.08 45.26 18.60
C GLU A 252 19.57 44.43 19.80
N GLN A 253 20.30 43.33 19.56
CA GLN A 253 20.90 42.53 20.64
C GLN A 253 22.19 43.12 21.22
N ASN A 254 22.92 43.94 20.46
CA ASN A 254 24.13 44.62 20.95
C ASN A 254 23.84 45.97 21.64
N HIS A 255 22.62 46.50 21.50
CA HIS A 255 22.15 47.73 22.16
C HIS A 255 21.29 47.49 23.42
N MET A 256 21.17 46.24 23.88
CA MET A 256 20.70 45.87 25.23
C MET A 256 21.87 45.43 26.11
#